data_AF-A0A351MQA0-F1
#
_entry.id   AF-A0A351MQA0-F1
#
_cell.length_a   1.000
_cell.length_b   1.000
_cell.length_c   1.000
_cell.angle_alpha   90.00
_cell.angle_beta   90.00
_cell.angle_gamma   90.00
#
_symmetry.space_group_name_H-M   'P 1'
#
loop_
_entity.id
_entity.type
_entity.pdbx_description
1 polymer ?
#
loop_
_entity_poly.entity_id
_entity_poly.type
_entity_poly.pdbx_seq_one_letter_code
_entity_poly.pdbx_strand_id
1 'polypeptide(L)'
;RKNYFYPDNPKNYQLTQKDYPVVVGGTVEVEMPGPSRNVMGEHRTIRVHHAHLEEDVGKLSHAAGGSLVDYNRAGVPLLEIVTEPDLRSSVEAEAFLKALIALITQAGVADCD
;
A
#
# COMPACT_ATOMS: atom_id res chain seq x y z
N ARG A 1 11.26 -12.60 7.87
CA ARG A 1 10.56 -13.73 7.19
C ARG A 1 9.21 -13.92 7.86
N LYS A 2 8.14 -13.83 7.08
CA LYS A 2 6.75 -14.07 7.51
C LYS A 2 6.33 -15.42 6.93
N ASN A 3 6.26 -16.46 7.76
CA ASN A 3 6.12 -17.85 7.31
C ASN A 3 4.64 -18.24 7.21
N TYR A 4 4.23 -18.80 6.06
CA TYR A 4 2.90 -19.37 5.83
C TYR A 4 2.92 -20.22 4.55
N PHE A 5 2.09 -21.25 4.51
CA PHE A 5 1.95 -22.12 3.34
C PHE A 5 0.83 -21.60 2.45
N TYR A 6 1.15 -21.26 1.20
CA TYR A 6 0.15 -20.97 0.19
C TYR A 6 0.72 -21.19 -1.23
N PRO A 7 -0.09 -21.65 -2.22
CA PRO A 7 0.46 -22.07 -3.52
C PRO A 7 1.14 -20.97 -4.33
N ASP A 8 0.84 -19.69 -4.11
CA ASP A 8 1.49 -18.57 -4.80
C ASP A 8 2.81 -18.11 -4.12
N ASN A 9 3.17 -18.70 -2.98
CA ASN A 9 4.40 -18.42 -2.25
C ASN A 9 5.35 -19.64 -2.28
N PRO A 10 6.29 -19.71 -3.25
CA PRO A 10 7.10 -20.90 -3.47
C PRO A 10 8.09 -21.19 -2.32
N LYS A 11 8.36 -20.20 -1.46
CA LYS A 11 9.28 -20.32 -0.33
C LYS A 11 8.59 -20.74 0.97
N ASN A 12 7.25 -20.73 1.00
CA ASN A 12 6.45 -20.83 2.23
C ASN A 12 6.80 -19.75 3.28
N TYR A 13 7.41 -18.66 2.83
CA TYR A 13 7.60 -17.45 3.62
C TYR A 13 7.80 -16.27 2.68
N GLN A 14 7.29 -15.12 3.08
CA GLN A 14 7.55 -13.83 2.45
C GLN A 14 8.74 -13.16 3.15
N LEU A 15 9.71 -12.68 2.37
CA LEU A 15 10.75 -11.78 2.86
C LEU A 15 10.15 -10.39 3.03
N THR A 16 10.16 -9.92 4.27
CA THR A 16 9.57 -8.65 4.69
C THR A 16 10.34 -8.14 5.91
N GLN A 17 10.22 -6.85 6.19
CA GLN A 17 10.81 -6.15 7.32
C GLN A 17 9.78 -6.03 8.45
N LYS A 18 9.95 -6.84 9.50
CA LYS A 18 9.03 -6.84 10.65
C LYS A 18 9.42 -5.79 11.70
N ASP A 19 10.55 -5.98 12.34
CA ASP A 19 10.94 -5.19 13.52
C ASP A 19 11.73 -3.92 13.17
N TYR A 20 12.29 -3.87 11.96
CA TYR A 20 13.15 -2.79 11.49
C TYR A 20 12.70 -2.32 10.09
N PRO A 21 11.57 -1.59 10.01
CA PRO A 21 11.10 -1.03 8.76
C PRO A 21 12.05 0.06 8.26
N VAL A 22 12.15 0.23 6.94
CA VAL A 22 13.04 1.23 6.33
C VAL A 22 12.60 2.68 6.61
N VAL A 23 11.31 2.89 6.85
CA VAL A 23 10.74 4.18 7.30
C VAL A 23 9.99 3.98 8.61
N VAL A 24 10.23 4.87 9.58
CA VAL A 24 9.49 4.94 10.85
C VAL A 24 8.91 6.34 10.99
N GLY A 25 7.59 6.43 11.22
CA GLY A 25 6.89 7.70 11.29
C GLY A 25 6.73 8.39 9.93
N GLY A 26 6.08 9.56 9.97
CA GLY A 26 5.83 10.40 8.80
C GLY A 26 4.41 10.94 8.81
N THR A 27 4.11 11.80 7.83
CA THR A 27 2.79 12.41 7.69
C THR A 27 2.49 12.66 6.23
N VAL A 28 1.22 12.53 5.86
CA VAL A 28 0.67 12.96 4.58
C VAL A 28 -0.37 14.02 4.85
N GLU A 29 -0.22 15.18 4.21
CA GLU A 29 -1.22 16.23 4.24
C GLU A 29 -2.28 15.93 3.17
N VAL A 30 -3.56 16.02 3.55
CA VAL A 30 -4.69 15.72 2.69
C VAL A 30 -5.66 16.89 2.70
N GLU A 31 -6.11 17.28 1.51
CA GLU A 31 -7.17 18.28 1.36
C GLU A 31 -8.53 17.57 1.33
N MET A 32 -9.42 17.96 2.25
CA MET A 32 -10.79 17.46 2.27
C MET A 32 -11.62 18.08 1.15
N PRO A 33 -12.77 17.50 0.76
CA PRO A 33 -13.65 18.13 -0.22
C PRO A 33 -14.13 19.51 0.27
N GLY A 34 -13.86 20.54 -0.53
CA GLY A 34 -14.40 21.88 -0.29
C GLY A 34 -15.87 22.03 -0.68
N PRO A 35 -16.51 23.16 -0.34
CA PRO A 35 -17.92 23.41 -0.62
C PRO A 35 -18.23 23.55 -2.12
N SER A 36 -17.22 23.80 -2.96
CA SER A 36 -17.32 23.78 -4.42
C SER A 36 -15.97 23.48 -5.04
N ARG A 37 -15.92 23.17 -6.35
CA ARG A 37 -14.68 22.81 -7.07
C ARG A 37 -13.56 23.87 -7.01
N ASN A 38 -13.91 25.14 -6.77
CA ASN A 38 -12.95 26.25 -6.77
C ASN A 38 -12.62 26.76 -5.37
N VAL A 39 -13.10 26.08 -4.33
CA VAL A 39 -12.87 26.45 -2.93
C VAL A 39 -12.19 25.28 -2.26
N MET A 40 -11.00 25.52 -1.72
CA MET A 40 -10.24 24.51 -1.00
C MET A 40 -11.01 24.02 0.23
N GLY A 41 -10.91 22.74 0.52
CA GLY A 41 -11.48 22.19 1.75
C GLY A 41 -10.55 22.36 2.95
N GLU A 42 -10.97 21.78 4.07
CA GLU A 42 -10.12 21.72 5.26
C GLU A 42 -8.91 20.82 5.01
N HIS A 43 -7.74 21.24 5.47
CA HIS A 43 -6.54 20.41 5.42
C HIS A 43 -6.44 19.56 6.67
N ARG A 44 -6.12 18.28 6.48
CA ARG A 44 -5.93 17.31 7.55
C ARG A 44 -4.57 16.65 7.39
N THR A 45 -3.98 16.25 8.49
CA THR A 45 -2.72 15.50 8.50
C THR A 45 -3.01 14.07 8.92
N ILE A 46 -2.62 13.11 8.10
CA ILE A 46 -2.71 11.68 8.38
C ILE A 46 -1.30 11.17 8.70
N ARG A 47 -1.10 10.59 9.88
CA ARG A 47 0.21 10.08 10.27
C ARG A 47 0.48 8.71 9.63
N VAL A 48 1.70 8.55 9.15
CA VAL A 48 2.26 7.26 8.73
C VAL A 48 2.96 6.67 9.95
N HIS A 49 2.57 5.45 10.35
CA HIS A 49 3.24 4.73 11.43
C HIS A 49 4.61 4.23 10.95
N HIS A 50 4.64 3.55 9.80
CA HIS A 50 5.87 3.06 9.19
C HIS A 50 5.67 2.70 7.71
N ALA A 51 6.76 2.53 6.98
CA ALA A 51 6.75 1.90 5.67
C ALA A 51 7.94 0.94 5.52
N HIS A 52 7.72 -0.20 4.86
CA HIS A 52 8.69 -1.28 4.87
C HIS A 52 8.75 -2.03 3.54
N LEU A 53 9.94 -2.52 3.18
CA LEU A 53 10.15 -3.27 1.95
C LEU A 53 9.77 -4.73 2.14
N GLU A 54 9.04 -5.26 1.17
CA GLU A 54 8.74 -6.68 1.07
C GLU A 54 8.65 -7.15 -0.38
N GLU A 55 8.44 -8.45 -0.56
CA GLU A 55 8.24 -9.06 -1.87
C GLU A 55 6.78 -9.43 -2.11
N ASP A 56 6.29 -9.27 -3.33
CA ASP A 56 4.98 -9.76 -3.74
C ASP A 56 4.98 -11.29 -3.91
N VAL A 57 3.79 -11.88 -3.83
CA VAL A 57 3.52 -13.28 -4.13
C VAL A 57 3.15 -13.47 -5.61
N GLY A 58 3.09 -14.74 -6.03
CA GLY A 58 2.56 -15.11 -7.33
C GLY A 58 1.07 -14.74 -7.49
N LYS A 59 0.49 -15.16 -8.62
CA LYS A 59 -0.91 -14.98 -8.93
C LYS A 59 -1.61 -16.33 -9.02
N LEU A 60 -2.80 -16.42 -8.44
CA LEU A 60 -3.71 -17.55 -8.62
C LEU A 60 -4.82 -17.20 -9.60
N SER A 61 -5.11 -18.12 -10.51
CA SER A 61 -6.30 -18.09 -11.37
C SER A 61 -7.10 -19.37 -11.17
N HIS A 62 -8.37 -19.24 -10.77
CA HIS A 62 -9.22 -20.40 -10.48
C HIS A 62 -10.02 -20.79 -11.72
N ALA A 63 -10.04 -22.09 -12.02
CA ALA A 63 -10.83 -22.69 -13.09
C ALA A 63 -11.58 -23.94 -12.59
N ALA A 64 -12.50 -24.48 -13.38
CA ALA A 64 -13.40 -25.57 -12.98
C ALA A 64 -12.71 -26.88 -12.55
N GLY A 65 -11.39 -27.02 -12.73
CA GLY A 65 -10.59 -28.18 -12.34
C GLY A 65 -9.50 -27.90 -11.28
N GLY A 66 -9.42 -26.68 -10.74
CA GLY A 66 -8.41 -26.31 -9.76
C GLY A 66 -7.87 -24.90 -9.93
N SER A 67 -6.76 -24.61 -9.27
CA SER A 67 -6.08 -23.32 -9.30
C SER A 67 -4.81 -23.41 -10.14
N LEU A 68 -4.64 -22.47 -11.05
CA LEU A 68 -3.42 -22.26 -11.82
C LEU A 68 -2.55 -21.24 -11.09
N VAL A 69 -1.25 -21.52 -11.00
CA VAL A 69 -0.28 -20.65 -10.34
C VAL A 69 0.64 -20.03 -11.38
N ASP A 70 0.76 -18.71 -11.36
CA ASP A 70 1.74 -17.94 -12.13
C ASP A 70 2.70 -17.21 -11.19
N TYR A 71 4.00 -17.53 -11.28
CA TYR A 71 5.04 -16.94 -10.45
C TYR A 71 5.75 -15.73 -11.07
N ASN A 72 5.32 -15.23 -12.23
CA ASN A 72 5.93 -14.05 -12.88
C ASN A 72 5.96 -12.81 -11.97
N ARG A 73 5.02 -12.70 -11.02
CA ARG A 73 4.94 -11.61 -10.04
C ARG A 73 5.66 -11.89 -8.71
N ALA A 74 5.97 -13.16 -8.43
CA ALA A 74 6.60 -13.51 -7.16
C ALA A 74 8.01 -12.89 -7.06
N GLY A 75 8.27 -12.17 -5.97
CA GLY A 75 9.54 -11.46 -5.78
C GLY A 75 9.56 -10.01 -6.26
N VAL A 76 8.49 -9.52 -6.90
CA VAL A 76 8.38 -8.10 -7.28
C VAL A 76 8.49 -7.24 -6.00
N PRO A 77 9.31 -6.17 -5.99
CA PRO A 77 9.49 -5.35 -4.81
C PRO A 77 8.22 -4.55 -4.50
N LEU A 78 7.82 -4.56 -3.24
CA LEU A 78 6.72 -3.77 -2.69
C LEU A 78 7.21 -2.87 -1.55
N LEU A 79 6.52 -1.75 -1.38
CA LEU A 79 6.59 -0.92 -0.18
C LEU A 79 5.23 -0.99 0.51
N GLU A 80 5.15 -1.68 1.64
CA GLU A 80 3.97 -1.64 2.49
C GLU A 80 3.99 -0.35 3.32
N ILE A 81 2.93 0.45 3.25
CA ILE A 81 2.79 1.73 3.97
C ILE A 81 1.65 1.57 4.96
N VAL A 82 1.93 1.77 6.25
CA VAL A 82 0.97 1.63 7.34
C VAL A 82 0.75 2.98 8.01
N THR A 83 -0.49 3.43 8.06
CA THR A 83 -0.89 4.65 8.76
C THR A 83 -1.13 4.40 10.25
N GLU A 84 -1.10 5.47 11.03
CA GLU A 84 -1.81 5.50 12.32
C GLU A 84 -3.33 5.41 12.09
N PRO A 85 -4.14 5.05 13.11
CA PRO A 85 -5.61 5.01 13.00
C PRO A 85 -6.24 6.42 13.03
N ASP A 86 -5.77 7.29 12.14
CA ASP A 86 -6.18 8.70 12.06
C ASP A 86 -7.41 8.90 11.17
N LEU A 87 -7.62 8.05 10.16
CA LEU A 87 -8.74 8.12 9.21
C LEU A 87 -10.08 7.88 9.92
N ARG A 88 -11.03 8.81 9.79
CA ARG A 88 -12.35 8.77 10.45
C ARG A 88 -13.54 8.61 9.52
N SER A 89 -13.33 8.66 8.21
CA SER A 89 -14.39 8.47 7.22
C SER A 89 -13.85 7.90 5.92
N SER A 90 -14.74 7.38 5.08
CA SER A 90 -14.40 6.95 3.72
C SER A 90 -13.89 8.10 2.85
N VAL A 91 -14.42 9.32 3.07
CA VAL A 91 -13.99 10.53 2.37
C VAL A 91 -12.54 10.87 2.70
N GLU A 92 -12.15 10.78 3.97
CA GLU A 92 -10.76 10.97 4.40
C GLU A 92 -9.84 9.90 3.78
N ALA A 93 -10.29 8.64 3.74
CA ALA A 93 -9.50 7.55 3.16
C ALA A 93 -9.25 7.74 1.65
N GLU A 94 -10.27 8.18 0.90
CA GLU A 94 -10.13 8.49 -0.52
C GLU A 94 -9.18 9.67 -0.75
N ALA A 95 -9.32 10.74 0.03
CA ALA A 95 -8.44 11.91 -0.06
C ALA A 95 -6.98 11.54 0.26
N PHE A 96 -6.77 10.72 1.29
CA PHE A 96 -5.45 10.19 1.64
C PHE A 96 -4.84 9.36 0.51
N LEU A 97 -5.60 8.42 -0.06
CA LEU A 97 -5.08 7.57 -1.13
C LEU A 97 -4.69 8.40 -2.35
N LYS A 98 -5.50 9.40 -2.73
CA LYS A 98 -5.18 10.30 -3.84
C LYS A 98 -3.91 11.13 -3.59
N ALA A 99 -3.78 11.70 -2.38
CA ALA A 99 -2.60 12.47 -2.01
C ALA A 99 -1.33 11.59 -2.00
N LEU A 100 -1.44 10.35 -1.49
CA LEU A 100 -0.34 9.40 -1.47
C LEU A 100 0.08 8.96 -2.88
N ILE A 101 -0.87 8.62 -3.75
CA ILE A 101 -0.61 8.30 -5.16
C ILE A 101 0.10 9.47 -5.84
N ALA A 102 -0.44 10.68 -5.73
CA ALA A 102 0.16 11.87 -6.33
C ALA A 102 1.60 12.09 -5.88
N LEU A 103 1.87 11.93 -4.57
CA LEU A 103 3.23 12.05 -4.01
C LEU A 103 4.18 10.99 -4.58
N ILE A 104 3.74 9.73 -4.60
CA ILE A 104 4.55 8.59 -5.08
C ILE A 104 4.86 8.72 -6.58
N THR A 105 3.84 9.02 -7.39
CA THR A 105 3.99 9.22 -8.83
C THR A 105 4.87 10.44 -9.13
N GLN A 106 4.70 11.55 -8.39
CA GLN A 106 5.55 12.73 -8.56
C GLN A 106 7.01 12.48 -8.16
N ALA A 107 7.24 11.63 -7.15
CA ALA A 107 8.58 11.19 -6.77
C ALA A 107 9.22 10.24 -7.80
N GLY A 108 8.44 9.68 -8.73
CA GLY A 108 8.92 8.79 -9.78
C GLY A 108 9.36 7.41 -9.27
N VAL A 109 8.80 6.96 -8.14
CA VAL A 109 9.19 5.67 -7.52
C VAL A 109 8.23 4.53 -7.87
N ALA A 110 7.00 4.83 -8.28
CA ALA A 110 6.03 3.88 -8.83
C ALA A 110 4.95 4.61 -9.64
N ASP A 111 4.31 3.91 -10.57
CA ASP A 111 3.24 4.48 -11.41
C ASP A 111 1.92 4.64 -10.62
N CYS A 112 1.62 3.70 -9.70
CA CYS A 112 0.46 3.72 -8.80
C CYS A 112 -0.92 3.78 -9.49
N ASP A 113 -1.13 2.91 -10.49
CA ASP A 113 -2.39 2.72 -11.22
C ASP A 113 -3.46 1.91 -10.47
#